data_AF-A0AAD7FSU3-F1
#
_entry.id   AF-A0AAD7FSU3-F1
#
_cell.length_a   1.000
_cell.length_b   1.000
_cell.length_c   1.000
_cell.angle_alpha   90.00
_cell.angle_beta   90.00
_cell.angle_gamma   90.00
#
_symmetry.space_group_name_H-M   'P 1'
#
loop_
_entity.id
_entity.type
_entity.pdbx_description
1 polymer ?
#
loop_
_entity_poly.entity_id
_entity_poly.type
_entity_poly.pdbx_seq_one_letter_code
_entity_poly.pdbx_strand_id
1 'polypeptide(L)'
;MLLRLNLLAAVLSAALLGAASSVDKRQSFPRMVFCHFMIGIESDRTSSADYDADMIRAKSYGIDAFALNMYVSLNPPLDVRSDRDAQRRFVFFLNARPTTNQSVGNPVDTYTDQQLGFAYDSANRNGMKVFISYDFNWWNTDQGAQIGTHMAGYAALPAQLFINGAAFVSSFAGDGVDVNAMRSAAGRPIMFVPNFHPGQGNFGAIDGALNWVGWPSNGNNKAPTPGANVSVAAGDSSYKSALGGKPYLAPASAWFSTHYGPEFTRWNDLLALKPEFVEIVTWNDYGESHYVGPLSSKHQDDGASKWVNDMPHNGWLDMAKPFIAAYKAGALSPNSFITSDQIIYWYRPTLSTLNCDATDTTANTPANNGSGNYFEGRPDGWQTMQDAVFVVMLLTSAGTLTVNSGGQTHTFNAPAGASSFTVPMAVGQQSFALARNGVNVLAANSLKDISNVCPCGLYNFNPYVGSPRRGSSRSNLLPIALPPDFRAAVHRPWRTAHWSADHYTPGTFTLTTTPPTTTPPITTPPTTTPPTQTGSCTITASEQIRPTNCLQPGCVWQGPAGQGSPDHCDG
;
A
#
# COMPACT_ATOMS: atom_id res chain seq x y z
N MET A 1 -72.73 48.61 2.69
CA MET A 1 -72.03 47.80 3.71
C MET A 1 -71.32 46.63 3.03
N LEU A 2 -70.43 46.94 2.08
CA LEU A 2 -69.79 46.00 1.15
C LEU A 2 -68.39 46.54 0.86
N LEU A 3 -67.59 46.74 1.92
CA LEU A 3 -66.21 47.20 1.78
C LEU A 3 -65.41 46.95 3.06
N ARG A 4 -65.45 45.73 3.62
CA ARG A 4 -64.64 45.39 4.81
C ARG A 4 -64.38 43.88 5.01
N LEU A 5 -64.37 43.09 3.93
CA LEU A 5 -64.10 41.65 4.00
C LEU A 5 -63.04 41.11 3.03
N ASN A 6 -62.24 41.96 2.37
CA ASN A 6 -61.25 41.52 1.38
C ASN A 6 -59.78 41.82 1.75
N LEU A 7 -59.49 42.29 2.98
CA LEU A 7 -58.11 42.60 3.38
C LEU A 7 -57.47 41.59 4.36
N LEU A 8 -58.22 40.58 4.85
CA LEU A 8 -57.65 39.55 5.72
C LEU A 8 -57.21 38.27 4.99
N ALA A 9 -57.70 38.02 3.77
CA ALA A 9 -57.30 36.85 2.98
C ALA A 9 -55.97 37.06 2.22
N ALA A 10 -55.59 38.32 1.94
CA ALA A 10 -54.36 38.61 1.19
C ALA A 10 -53.08 38.60 2.06
N VAL A 11 -53.20 38.72 3.39
CA VAL A 11 -52.03 38.74 4.29
C VAL A 11 -51.65 37.32 4.75
N LEU A 12 -52.57 36.35 4.73
CA LEU A 12 -52.26 34.96 5.08
C LEU A 12 -51.61 34.16 3.94
N SER A 13 -51.83 34.53 2.67
CA SER A 13 -51.17 33.87 1.53
C SER A 13 -49.74 34.38 1.29
N ALA A 14 -49.38 35.57 1.78
CA ALA A 14 -48.01 36.07 1.70
C ALA A 14 -47.09 35.46 2.79
N ALA A 15 -47.66 35.00 3.91
CA ALA A 15 -46.89 34.36 4.98
C ALA A 15 -46.56 32.87 4.69
N LEU A 16 -47.28 32.21 3.77
CA LEU A 16 -46.98 30.83 3.35
C LEU A 16 -46.08 30.71 2.11
N LEU A 17 -45.80 31.81 1.39
CA LEU A 17 -44.78 31.82 0.32
C LEU A 17 -43.38 32.22 0.81
N GLY A 18 -43.24 32.61 2.09
CA GLY A 18 -41.95 32.97 2.70
C GLY A 18 -41.25 31.82 3.45
N ALA A 19 -41.86 30.64 3.56
CA ALA A 19 -41.33 29.51 4.34
C ALA A 19 -40.85 28.33 3.48
N ALA A 20 -40.78 28.49 2.16
CA ALA A 20 -40.39 27.43 1.23
C ALA A 20 -39.35 27.91 0.20
N SER A 21 -38.28 28.58 0.67
CA SER A 21 -37.10 28.83 -0.18
C SER A 21 -35.82 29.06 0.63
N SER A 22 -35.65 28.37 1.76
CA SER A 22 -34.33 27.96 2.23
C SER A 22 -34.16 26.46 1.92
N VAL A 23 -34.34 26.10 0.65
CA VAL A 23 -33.56 24.98 0.13
C VAL A 23 -32.13 25.52 0.19
N ASP A 24 -31.41 25.23 1.27
CA ASP A 24 -29.96 25.34 1.28
C ASP A 24 -29.52 24.76 -0.05
N LYS A 25 -28.97 25.60 -0.93
CA LYS A 25 -28.22 25.09 -2.07
C LYS A 25 -27.10 24.29 -1.43
N ARG A 26 -27.33 23.00 -1.20
CA ARG A 26 -26.34 22.06 -0.72
C ARG A 26 -25.16 22.27 -1.67
N GLN A 27 -24.07 22.84 -1.15
CA GLN A 27 -22.92 23.18 -1.97
C GLN A 27 -22.56 21.91 -2.76
N SER A 28 -22.57 22.01 -4.08
CA SER A 28 -22.21 20.88 -4.93
C SER A 28 -20.71 20.70 -4.84
N PHE A 29 -20.25 19.70 -4.13
CA PHE A 29 -18.83 19.33 -4.11
C PHE A 29 -18.50 18.50 -5.35
N PRO A 30 -17.38 18.78 -6.04
CA PRO A 30 -16.90 17.87 -7.07
C PRO A 30 -16.51 16.54 -6.43
N ARG A 31 -16.82 15.43 -7.10
CA ARG A 31 -16.33 14.10 -6.67
C ARG A 31 -14.84 14.02 -6.96
N MET A 32 -14.04 14.06 -5.92
CA MET A 32 -12.58 14.01 -6.02
C MET A 32 -12.03 12.77 -5.36
N VAL A 33 -10.91 12.28 -5.88
CA VAL A 33 -10.14 11.16 -5.33
C VAL A 33 -8.76 11.67 -4.97
N PHE A 34 -8.38 11.52 -3.72
CA PHE A 34 -7.07 11.84 -3.20
C PHE A 34 -6.29 10.55 -2.92
N CYS A 35 -4.99 10.66 -2.74
CA CYS A 35 -4.17 9.57 -2.25
C CYS A 35 -3.21 10.11 -1.18
N HIS A 36 -3.12 9.41 -0.06
CA HIS A 36 -2.25 9.82 1.04
C HIS A 36 -0.79 9.58 0.69
N PHE A 37 0.10 10.52 0.99
CA PHE A 37 1.51 10.46 0.64
C PHE A 37 2.36 10.77 1.87
N MET A 38 3.17 9.81 2.29
CA MET A 38 4.09 9.92 3.42
C MET A 38 5.30 10.76 3.01
N ILE A 39 5.40 12.01 3.49
CA ILE A 39 6.51 12.91 3.11
C ILE A 39 7.80 12.57 3.86
N GLY A 40 7.73 12.23 5.14
CA GLY A 40 8.96 12.15 5.93
C GLY A 40 9.83 10.92 5.63
N ILE A 41 9.36 9.94 4.85
CA ILE A 41 10.14 8.77 4.40
C ILE A 41 10.93 9.02 3.11
N GLU A 42 11.01 10.27 2.67
CA GLU A 42 11.51 10.63 1.34
C GLU A 42 12.94 11.17 1.33
N SER A 43 13.81 10.74 2.24
CA SER A 43 15.13 11.40 2.42
C SER A 43 16.09 11.19 1.26
N ASP A 44 15.77 10.25 0.37
CA ASP A 44 16.48 10.02 -0.89
C ASP A 44 16.05 10.97 -2.02
N ARG A 45 15.04 11.83 -1.80
CA ARG A 45 14.60 12.85 -2.74
C ARG A 45 15.33 14.16 -2.46
N THR A 46 16.00 14.67 -3.48
CA THR A 46 16.84 15.87 -3.38
C THR A 46 16.36 17.01 -4.27
N SER A 47 15.29 16.77 -5.05
CA SER A 47 14.69 17.78 -5.91
C SER A 47 13.21 17.50 -6.19
N SER A 48 12.49 18.52 -6.65
CA SER A 48 11.11 18.37 -7.12
C SER A 48 10.98 17.44 -8.33
N ALA A 49 12.02 17.24 -9.14
CA ALA A 49 11.98 16.28 -10.24
C ALA A 49 11.82 14.83 -9.76
N ASP A 50 12.24 14.52 -8.52
CA ASP A 50 12.09 13.19 -7.95
C ASP A 50 10.63 12.80 -7.71
N TYR A 51 9.71 13.77 -7.63
CA TYR A 51 8.27 13.56 -7.45
C TYR A 51 7.50 13.45 -8.77
N ASP A 52 8.09 13.82 -9.91
CA ASP A 52 7.36 13.97 -11.18
C ASP A 52 6.69 12.67 -11.65
N ALA A 53 7.41 11.55 -11.54
CA ALA A 53 6.90 10.25 -11.95
C ALA A 53 5.68 9.83 -11.12
N ASP A 54 5.65 10.17 -9.83
CA ASP A 54 4.52 9.90 -8.94
C ASP A 54 3.32 10.77 -9.33
N MET A 55 3.53 12.08 -9.50
CA MET A 55 2.48 13.04 -9.90
C MET A 55 1.83 12.65 -11.23
N ILE A 56 2.63 12.36 -12.26
CA ILE A 56 2.14 11.97 -13.59
C ILE A 56 1.35 10.67 -13.50
N ARG A 57 1.87 9.68 -12.75
CA ARG A 57 1.25 8.37 -12.62
C ARG A 57 -0.08 8.45 -11.88
N ALA A 58 -0.13 9.11 -10.73
CA ALA A 58 -1.36 9.27 -9.95
C ALA A 58 -2.47 9.92 -10.78
N LYS A 59 -2.14 11.01 -11.52
CA LYS A 59 -3.07 11.63 -12.47
C LYS A 59 -3.60 10.66 -13.52
N SER A 60 -2.74 9.78 -14.06
CA SER A 60 -3.14 8.80 -15.08
C SER A 60 -4.12 7.73 -14.58
N TYR A 61 -4.22 7.55 -13.26
CA TYR A 61 -5.21 6.71 -12.59
C TYR A 61 -6.46 7.49 -12.17
N GLY A 62 -6.49 8.81 -12.38
CA GLY A 62 -7.61 9.67 -12.03
C GLY A 62 -7.57 10.19 -10.60
N ILE A 63 -6.43 10.14 -9.91
CA ILE A 63 -6.23 10.81 -8.62
C ILE A 63 -6.07 12.31 -8.87
N ASP A 64 -6.80 13.14 -8.13
CA ASP A 64 -6.85 14.60 -8.29
C ASP A 64 -5.79 15.33 -7.46
N ALA A 65 -5.45 14.77 -6.29
CA ALA A 65 -4.45 15.35 -5.41
C ALA A 65 -3.76 14.33 -4.53
N PHE A 66 -2.54 14.64 -4.08
CA PHE A 66 -1.94 13.97 -2.93
C PHE A 66 -2.24 14.72 -1.63
N ALA A 67 -2.62 13.96 -0.61
CA ALA A 67 -2.66 14.41 0.79
C ALA A 67 -1.27 14.20 1.39
N LEU A 68 -0.46 15.26 1.47
CA LEU A 68 0.92 15.19 1.92
C LEU A 68 0.93 15.11 3.45
N ASN A 69 1.20 13.93 3.99
CA ASN A 69 1.35 13.72 5.42
C ASN A 69 2.48 14.59 5.96
N MET A 70 2.23 15.32 7.05
CA MET A 70 3.24 16.13 7.70
C MET A 70 3.49 15.62 9.11
N TYR A 71 4.63 14.95 9.27
CA TYR A 71 5.22 14.61 10.55
C TYR A 71 6.62 15.24 10.69
N VAL A 72 7.09 15.41 11.93
CA VAL A 72 8.45 15.92 12.18
C VAL A 72 9.43 14.78 11.95
N SER A 73 10.27 14.91 10.92
CA SER A 73 11.44 14.07 10.75
C SER A 73 12.30 14.18 12.00
N LEU A 74 12.60 13.04 12.62
CA LEU A 74 13.56 13.00 13.71
C LEU A 74 14.86 13.60 13.17
N ASN A 75 15.35 14.69 13.76
CA ASN A 75 16.60 15.34 13.35
C ASN A 75 17.67 15.08 14.43
N PRO A 76 18.83 14.47 14.11
CA PRO A 76 19.23 14.00 12.79
C PRO A 76 18.28 12.92 12.26
N PRO A 77 18.02 12.86 10.92
CA PRO A 77 17.28 11.76 10.30
C PRO A 77 17.81 10.49 10.93
N LEU A 78 16.94 9.73 11.61
CA LEU A 78 17.36 8.51 12.28
C LEU A 78 18.16 7.72 11.26
N ASP A 79 19.46 7.57 11.51
CA ASP A 79 20.26 6.65 10.74
C ASP A 79 19.84 5.26 11.21
N VAL A 80 18.74 4.78 10.65
CA VAL A 80 18.25 3.42 10.84
C VAL A 80 19.31 2.41 10.41
N ARG A 81 20.43 2.81 9.77
CA ARG A 81 21.56 1.92 9.46
C ARG A 81 22.43 1.58 10.67
N SER A 82 22.45 2.41 11.72
CA SER A 82 23.35 2.26 12.86
C SER A 82 22.66 2.03 14.22
N ASP A 83 21.38 2.39 14.35
CA ASP A 83 20.63 2.19 15.59
C ASP A 83 19.61 1.02 15.46
N ARG A 84 20.00 -0.13 16.01
CA ARG A 84 19.15 -1.33 16.08
C ARG A 84 17.87 -1.09 16.86
N ASP A 85 17.86 -0.20 17.86
CA ASP A 85 16.69 0.12 18.66
C ASP A 85 15.79 1.16 17.96
N ALA A 86 16.34 1.99 17.09
CA ALA A 86 15.57 2.81 16.16
C ALA A 86 14.89 1.93 15.10
N GLN A 87 15.60 0.99 14.47
CA GLN A 87 15.02 -0.02 13.56
C GLN A 87 13.88 -0.82 14.22
N ARG A 88 14.00 -1.10 15.53
CA ARG A 88 12.98 -1.83 16.31
C ARG A 88 11.76 -1.00 16.70
N ARG A 89 11.90 0.33 16.76
CA ARG A 89 10.81 1.28 17.05
C ARG A 89 10.08 1.76 15.79
N PHE A 90 10.76 1.74 14.65
CA PHE A 90 10.27 2.32 13.39
C PHE A 90 9.29 1.42 12.63
N VAL A 91 9.12 0.16 13.04
CA VAL A 91 8.23 -0.82 12.38
C VAL A 91 6.75 -0.40 12.43
N PHE A 92 6.37 0.61 13.21
CA PHE A 92 5.01 1.15 13.22
C PHE A 92 5.05 2.69 13.27
N PHE A 93 4.90 3.30 12.10
CA PHE A 93 4.89 4.76 11.88
C PHE A 93 3.89 5.49 12.78
N LEU A 94 2.81 4.84 13.19
CA LEU A 94 1.76 5.47 13.96
C LEU A 94 2.10 5.79 15.43
N ASN A 95 3.27 5.46 15.98
CA ASN A 95 3.46 5.60 17.45
C ASN A 95 4.86 5.89 18.00
N ALA A 96 5.83 6.33 17.19
CA ALA A 96 7.11 6.80 17.73
C ALA A 96 6.97 8.18 18.39
N ARG A 97 6.36 8.25 19.60
CA ARG A 97 6.58 9.41 20.48
C ARG A 97 8.04 9.42 20.91
N PRO A 98 8.79 10.52 20.73
CA PRO A 98 10.12 10.65 21.33
C PRO A 98 10.00 10.49 22.86
N THR A 99 10.68 9.50 23.42
CA THR A 99 10.69 9.24 24.87
C THR A 99 11.57 10.21 25.66
N THR A 100 12.11 11.24 25.01
CA THR A 100 12.93 12.26 25.64
C THR A 100 12.24 13.61 25.50
N ASN A 101 12.11 14.31 26.63
CA ASN A 101 11.85 15.75 26.72
C ASN A 101 13.00 16.54 26.05
N GLN A 102 13.23 16.33 24.75
CA GLN A 102 13.80 17.39 23.94
C GLN A 102 12.68 18.39 23.77
N SER A 103 12.88 19.57 24.35
CA SER A 103 12.09 20.75 24.06
C SER A 103 11.84 20.81 22.55
N VAL A 104 10.59 20.54 22.13
CA VAL A 104 10.14 20.59 20.74
C VAL A 104 10.13 22.06 20.31
N GLY A 105 11.32 22.59 20.09
CA GLY A 105 11.53 23.91 19.51
C GLY A 105 11.21 23.83 18.03
N ASN A 106 10.09 24.46 17.65
CA ASN A 106 9.51 24.52 16.30
C ASN A 106 9.10 23.15 15.71
N PRO A 107 7.79 22.86 15.57
CA PRO A 107 7.27 21.58 15.02
C PRO A 107 7.48 21.44 13.50
N VAL A 108 8.41 22.21 12.93
CA VAL A 108 8.70 22.27 11.50
C VAL A 108 10.19 22.07 11.35
N ASP A 109 10.62 20.84 11.13
CA ASP A 109 11.99 20.60 10.75
C ASP A 109 12.19 21.05 9.28
N THR A 110 13.35 21.64 9.00
CA THR A 110 13.65 22.22 7.68
C THR A 110 13.62 21.19 6.56
N TYR A 111 13.76 19.90 6.88
CA TYR A 111 13.77 18.84 5.90
C TYR A 111 12.35 18.54 5.41
N THR A 112 11.38 18.41 6.31
CA THR A 112 9.97 18.17 5.96
C THR A 112 9.42 19.32 5.12
N ASP A 113 9.74 20.56 5.50
CA ASP A 113 9.40 21.75 4.72
C ASP A 113 10.01 21.75 3.31
N GLN A 114 11.28 21.34 3.22
CA GLN A 114 11.94 21.22 1.92
C GLN A 114 11.27 20.18 1.02
N GLN A 115 10.92 19.00 1.56
CA GLN A 115 10.22 17.96 0.81
C GLN A 115 8.82 18.40 0.40
N LEU A 116 8.09 19.09 1.27
CA LEU A 116 6.80 19.71 0.91
C LEU A 116 6.99 20.72 -0.23
N GLY A 117 7.98 21.61 -0.14
CA GLY A 117 8.32 22.54 -1.24
C GLY A 117 8.56 21.82 -2.57
N PHE A 118 9.36 20.74 -2.55
CA PHE A 118 9.61 19.92 -3.74
C PHE A 118 8.35 19.26 -4.30
N ALA A 119 7.48 18.72 -3.43
CA ALA A 119 6.22 18.12 -3.83
C ALA A 119 5.25 19.15 -4.44
N TYR A 120 5.12 20.35 -3.84
CA TYR A 120 4.30 21.44 -4.38
C TYR A 120 4.80 21.93 -5.74
N ASP A 121 6.11 22.09 -5.90
CA ASP A 121 6.72 22.50 -7.17
C ASP A 121 6.51 21.45 -8.28
N SER A 122 6.68 20.17 -7.95
CA SER A 122 6.41 19.06 -8.87
C SER A 122 4.93 19.00 -9.25
N ALA A 123 4.04 19.14 -8.27
CA ALA A 123 2.61 19.14 -8.50
C ALA A 123 2.19 20.27 -9.45
N ASN A 124 2.70 21.49 -9.24
CA ASN A 124 2.45 22.62 -10.12
C ASN A 124 2.90 22.33 -11.56
N ARG A 125 4.14 21.84 -11.73
CA ARG A 125 4.73 21.54 -13.04
C ARG A 125 3.96 20.48 -13.82
N ASN A 126 3.43 19.47 -13.11
CA ASN A 126 2.72 18.35 -13.70
C ASN A 126 1.19 18.53 -13.70
N GLY A 127 0.69 19.70 -13.29
CA GLY A 127 -0.73 20.02 -13.21
C GLY A 127 -1.51 19.11 -12.25
N MET A 128 -0.88 18.63 -11.19
CA MET A 128 -1.48 17.90 -10.07
C MET A 128 -1.81 18.89 -8.95
N LYS A 129 -2.76 18.54 -8.09
CA LYS A 129 -2.99 19.29 -6.85
C LYS A 129 -2.40 18.57 -5.65
N VAL A 130 -2.11 19.32 -4.59
CA VAL A 130 -1.66 18.77 -3.31
C VAL A 130 -2.30 19.56 -2.18
N PHE A 131 -2.39 18.95 -1.01
CA PHE A 131 -2.72 19.63 0.23
C PHE A 131 -1.99 18.96 1.39
N ILE A 132 -1.87 19.65 2.52
CA ILE A 132 -1.21 19.11 3.70
C ILE A 132 -2.23 18.32 4.55
N SER A 133 -1.81 17.14 5.01
CA SER A 133 -2.46 16.37 6.06
C SER A 133 -1.58 16.39 7.31
N TYR A 134 -1.93 17.20 8.30
CA TYR A 134 -1.15 17.34 9.53
C TYR A 134 -1.27 16.11 10.42
N ASP A 135 -0.16 15.61 10.95
CA ASP A 135 -0.17 14.41 11.77
C ASP A 135 -0.04 14.72 13.27
N PHE A 136 -1.12 14.52 14.03
CA PHE A 136 -1.19 14.83 15.46
C PHE A 136 -0.49 13.81 16.37
N ASN A 137 0.22 12.84 15.81
CA ASN A 137 1.26 12.14 16.56
C ASN A 137 2.53 13.00 16.74
N TRP A 138 2.69 14.04 15.92
CA TRP A 138 3.82 14.99 15.96
C TRP A 138 3.39 16.44 16.21
N TRP A 139 2.13 16.76 15.90
CA TRP A 139 1.47 18.02 16.22
C TRP A 139 0.58 17.89 17.46
N ASN A 140 0.38 18.99 18.18
CA ASN A 140 -0.44 19.07 19.38
C ASN A 140 -1.65 19.97 19.16
N THR A 141 -2.72 19.73 19.91
CA THR A 141 -4.00 20.44 19.75
C THR A 141 -3.95 21.91 20.14
N ASP A 142 -2.98 22.32 20.95
CA ASP A 142 -2.71 23.73 21.28
C ASP A 142 -1.99 24.49 20.16
N GLN A 143 -1.56 23.82 19.09
CA GLN A 143 -0.80 24.41 17.97
C GLN A 143 -1.68 24.91 16.82
N GLY A 144 -2.99 25.10 17.03
CA GLY A 144 -3.92 25.54 15.97
C GLY A 144 -3.46 26.79 15.21
N ALA A 145 -3.01 27.84 15.89
CA ALA A 145 -2.49 29.06 15.24
C ALA A 145 -1.20 28.82 14.44
N GLN A 146 -0.33 27.91 14.90
CA GLN A 146 0.90 27.55 14.19
C GLN A 146 0.58 26.80 12.91
N ILE A 147 -0.35 25.83 12.98
CA ILE A 147 -0.89 25.10 11.81
C ILE A 147 -1.47 26.10 10.80
N GLY A 148 -2.31 27.03 11.27
CA GLY A 148 -2.91 28.07 10.44
C GLY A 148 -1.87 28.93 9.71
N THR A 149 -0.87 29.43 10.43
CA THR A 149 0.22 30.23 9.86
C THR A 149 1.02 29.43 8.82
N HIS A 150 1.39 28.19 9.15
CA HIS A 150 2.16 27.30 8.28
C HIS A 150 1.42 27.01 6.98
N MET A 151 0.15 26.60 7.08
CA MET A 151 -0.65 26.28 5.91
C MET A 151 -0.89 27.49 5.00
N ALA A 152 -0.87 28.71 5.53
CA ALA A 152 -1.05 29.92 4.73
C ALA A 152 0.10 30.14 3.73
N GLY A 153 1.32 29.72 4.08
CA GLY A 153 2.48 29.73 3.18
C GLY A 153 2.25 28.81 1.98
N TYR A 154 1.90 27.56 2.24
CA TYR A 154 1.63 26.56 1.19
C TYR A 154 0.37 26.87 0.39
N ALA A 155 -0.65 27.43 1.01
CA ALA A 155 -1.86 27.85 0.33
C ALA A 155 -1.62 29.01 -0.66
N ALA A 156 -0.48 29.71 -0.58
CA ALA A 156 -0.09 30.70 -1.59
C ALA A 156 0.56 30.08 -2.83
N LEU A 157 0.93 28.78 -2.77
CA LEU A 157 1.56 28.08 -3.87
C LEU A 157 0.51 27.60 -4.90
N PRO A 158 0.83 27.61 -6.22
CA PRO A 158 -0.16 27.33 -7.28
C PRO A 158 -0.75 25.91 -7.25
N ALA A 159 -0.03 24.94 -6.68
CA ALA A 159 -0.45 23.55 -6.61
C ALA A 159 -1.40 23.23 -5.45
N GLN A 160 -1.60 24.15 -4.51
CA GLN A 160 -2.58 23.96 -3.42
C GLN A 160 -3.95 23.59 -4.00
N LEU A 161 -4.57 22.57 -3.42
CA LEU A 161 -5.95 22.22 -3.68
C LEU A 161 -6.87 23.27 -3.04
N PHE A 162 -7.73 23.86 -3.87
CA PHE A 162 -8.83 24.72 -3.42
C PHE A 162 -10.16 24.09 -3.80
N ILE A 163 -11.12 24.08 -2.86
CA ILE A 163 -12.49 23.67 -3.10
C ILE A 163 -13.39 24.84 -2.72
N ASN A 164 -14.26 25.28 -3.65
CA ASN A 164 -15.15 26.42 -3.47
C ASN A 164 -14.43 27.70 -2.96
N GLY A 165 -13.19 27.91 -3.41
CA GLY A 165 -12.38 29.07 -3.02
C GLY A 165 -11.67 28.97 -1.66
N ALA A 166 -11.80 27.85 -0.95
CA ALA A 166 -11.12 27.59 0.32
C ALA A 166 -9.97 26.59 0.15
N ALA A 167 -8.82 26.87 0.79
CA ALA A 167 -7.67 25.98 0.76
C ALA A 167 -7.98 24.70 1.54
N PHE A 168 -7.88 23.55 0.87
CA PHE A 168 -8.16 22.25 1.49
C PHE A 168 -7.01 21.83 2.41
N VAL A 169 -7.34 21.31 3.59
CA VAL A 169 -6.38 20.81 4.58
C VAL A 169 -7.04 19.68 5.37
N SER A 170 -6.28 18.64 5.70
CA SER A 170 -6.73 17.53 6.53
C SER A 170 -5.76 17.29 7.68
N SER A 171 -6.06 16.28 8.49
CA SER A 171 -5.16 15.78 9.52
C SER A 171 -5.40 14.31 9.81
N PHE A 172 -4.36 13.63 10.29
CA PHE A 172 -4.49 12.38 11.04
C PHE A 172 -4.71 12.73 12.52
N ALA A 173 -5.82 12.26 13.11
CA ALA A 173 -6.29 12.68 14.43
C ALA A 173 -6.38 14.22 14.61
N GLY A 174 -6.21 14.68 15.85
CA GLY A 174 -6.25 16.10 16.22
C GLY A 174 -7.52 16.55 16.93
N ASP A 175 -8.29 15.61 17.49
CA ASP A 175 -9.49 15.89 18.27
C ASP A 175 -9.23 16.97 19.32
N GLY A 176 -9.79 18.16 19.11
CA GLY A 176 -9.66 19.29 20.02
C GLY A 176 -8.66 20.36 19.60
N VAL A 177 -8.05 20.30 18.40
CA VAL A 177 -7.29 21.45 17.88
C VAL A 177 -8.18 22.69 17.81
N ASP A 178 -7.63 23.85 18.21
CA ASP A 178 -8.35 25.12 18.11
C ASP A 178 -8.49 25.56 16.64
N VAL A 179 -9.59 25.13 16.02
CA VAL A 179 -9.93 25.44 14.63
C VAL A 179 -10.15 26.96 14.42
N ASN A 180 -10.61 27.70 15.43
CA ASN A 180 -10.82 29.14 15.30
C ASN A 180 -9.47 29.88 15.29
N ALA A 181 -8.54 29.49 16.15
CA ALA A 181 -7.17 30.00 16.12
C ALA A 181 -6.48 29.66 14.80
N MET A 182 -6.66 28.42 14.30
CA MET A 182 -6.14 28.00 13.00
C MET A 182 -6.68 28.85 11.85
N ARG A 183 -8.00 29.06 11.77
CA ARG A 183 -8.63 29.92 10.75
C ARG A 183 -8.14 31.36 10.83
N SER A 184 -8.07 31.91 12.04
CA SER A 184 -7.64 33.29 12.28
C SER A 184 -6.20 33.50 11.83
N ALA A 185 -5.31 32.57 12.16
CA ALA A 185 -3.91 32.63 11.79
C ALA A 185 -3.66 32.37 10.30
N ALA A 186 -4.48 31.53 9.65
CA ALA A 186 -4.37 31.29 8.20
C ALA A 186 -4.66 32.54 7.36
N GLY A 187 -5.48 33.46 7.89
CA GLY A 187 -5.81 34.74 7.24
C GLY A 187 -6.51 34.60 5.88
N ARG A 188 -7.07 33.42 5.58
CA ARG A 188 -7.77 33.09 4.33
C ARG A 188 -8.80 31.99 4.55
N PRO A 189 -9.76 31.79 3.63
CA PRO A 189 -10.70 30.68 3.71
C PRO A 189 -9.98 29.33 3.67
N ILE A 190 -10.29 28.46 4.63
CA ILE A 190 -9.79 27.09 4.72
C ILE A 190 -10.96 26.12 4.74
N MET A 191 -10.79 24.97 4.10
CA MET A 191 -11.68 23.82 4.19
C MET A 191 -10.95 22.74 4.98
N PHE A 192 -11.28 22.63 6.28
CA PHE A 192 -10.63 21.67 7.17
C PHE A 192 -11.44 20.38 7.27
N VAL A 193 -10.83 19.29 6.84
CA VAL A 193 -11.42 17.94 6.76
C VAL A 193 -10.53 16.95 7.55
N PRO A 194 -10.48 17.05 8.89
CA PRO A 194 -9.60 16.22 9.72
C PRO A 194 -10.13 14.81 9.94
N ASN A 195 -9.25 13.93 10.38
CA ASN A 195 -9.62 12.66 11.00
C ASN A 195 -10.01 12.83 12.48
N PHE A 196 -11.02 13.67 12.74
CA PHE A 196 -11.66 13.73 14.06
C PHE A 196 -12.50 12.48 14.29
N HIS A 197 -12.43 11.93 15.49
CA HIS A 197 -13.16 10.73 15.88
C HIS A 197 -14.60 11.08 16.28
N PRO A 198 -15.62 10.45 15.67
CA PRO A 198 -17.01 10.63 16.08
C PRO A 198 -17.20 10.36 17.58
N GLY A 199 -17.87 11.28 18.27
CA GLY A 199 -18.06 11.23 19.72
C GLY A 199 -16.92 11.82 20.56
N GLN A 200 -15.82 12.25 19.95
CA GLN A 200 -14.71 12.92 20.63
C GLN A 200 -14.49 14.34 20.07
N GLY A 201 -14.24 14.46 18.76
CA GLY A 201 -13.97 15.74 18.11
C GLY A 201 -15.20 16.64 17.98
N ASN A 202 -14.96 17.95 17.84
CA ASN A 202 -16.02 18.94 17.60
C ASN A 202 -16.36 19.04 16.10
N PHE A 203 -17.29 18.22 15.62
CA PHE A 203 -17.77 18.23 14.24
C PHE A 203 -18.51 19.53 13.85
N GLY A 204 -18.91 20.35 14.82
CA GLY A 204 -19.47 21.69 14.57
C GLY A 204 -18.44 22.66 14.00
N ALA A 205 -17.17 22.53 14.38
CA ALA A 205 -16.09 23.47 14.03
C ALA A 205 -15.43 23.20 12.66
N ILE A 206 -15.58 22.00 12.11
CA ILE A 206 -14.89 21.54 10.89
C ILE A 206 -15.80 21.60 9.65
N ASP A 207 -15.23 21.56 8.45
CA ASP A 207 -15.99 21.65 7.18
C ASP A 207 -16.38 20.27 6.63
N GLY A 208 -15.63 19.23 6.99
CA GLY A 208 -15.88 17.84 6.67
C GLY A 208 -15.06 16.95 7.60
N ALA A 209 -15.07 15.64 7.41
CA ALA A 209 -14.19 14.75 8.16
C ALA A 209 -13.69 13.57 7.32
N LEU A 210 -12.43 13.21 7.58
CA LEU A 210 -11.75 12.03 7.06
C LEU A 210 -12.00 10.85 8.00
N ASN A 211 -12.51 9.74 7.48
CA ASN A 211 -12.33 8.47 8.18
C ASN A 211 -11.00 7.87 7.71
N TRP A 212 -10.05 7.66 8.62
CA TRP A 212 -8.79 6.98 8.32
C TRP A 212 -8.95 5.47 8.14
N VAL A 213 -9.90 4.86 8.86
CA VAL A 213 -9.99 3.42 9.01
C VAL A 213 -10.66 2.81 7.77
N GLY A 214 -9.83 2.42 6.81
CA GLY A 214 -10.20 1.77 5.55
C GLY A 214 -10.39 0.25 5.63
N TRP A 215 -10.36 -0.33 6.84
CA TRP A 215 -10.39 -1.76 7.09
C TRP A 215 -11.27 -2.13 8.30
N PRO A 216 -11.77 -3.37 8.42
CA PRO A 216 -12.45 -3.82 9.63
C PRO A 216 -11.52 -3.75 10.84
N SER A 217 -11.96 -3.24 11.98
CA SER A 217 -11.12 -3.11 13.18
C SER A 217 -11.85 -3.38 14.49
N ASN A 218 -11.14 -3.45 15.62
CA ASN A 218 -11.75 -3.46 16.94
C ASN A 218 -12.22 -2.07 17.43
N GLY A 219 -12.23 -1.07 16.55
CA GLY A 219 -12.57 0.32 16.87
C GLY A 219 -11.38 1.18 17.32
N ASN A 220 -10.21 0.59 17.56
CA ASN A 220 -8.98 1.28 17.98
C ASN A 220 -7.85 1.09 16.96
N ASN A 221 -8.20 0.98 15.68
CA ASN A 221 -7.23 0.77 14.59
C ASN A 221 -6.34 -0.48 14.79
N LYS A 222 -6.91 -1.56 15.35
CA LYS A 222 -6.28 -2.87 15.60
C LYS A 222 -7.19 -4.03 15.25
N ALA A 223 -6.63 -5.18 14.89
CA ALA A 223 -7.35 -6.33 14.36
C ALA A 223 -8.68 -6.59 15.08
N PRO A 224 -9.77 -6.95 14.38
CA PRO A 224 -11.01 -7.33 15.04
C PRO A 224 -10.75 -8.41 16.10
N THR A 225 -11.30 -8.24 17.29
CA THR A 225 -11.18 -9.21 18.40
C THR A 225 -12.54 -9.81 18.74
N PRO A 226 -12.58 -10.96 19.44
CA PRO A 226 -13.83 -11.44 20.01
C PRO A 226 -14.48 -10.36 20.88
N GLY A 227 -15.65 -9.86 20.46
CA GLY A 227 -16.39 -8.80 21.16
C GLY A 227 -16.19 -7.38 20.63
N ALA A 228 -15.25 -7.12 19.71
CA ALA A 228 -15.06 -5.82 19.09
C ALA A 228 -14.74 -5.95 17.59
N ASN A 229 -15.72 -5.63 16.75
CA ASN A 229 -15.59 -5.65 15.30
C ASN A 229 -16.43 -4.51 14.67
N VAL A 230 -15.74 -3.49 14.22
CA VAL A 230 -16.25 -2.30 13.53
C VAL A 230 -15.91 -2.45 12.05
N SER A 231 -16.92 -2.60 11.20
CA SER A 231 -16.73 -2.63 9.75
C SER A 231 -16.49 -1.23 9.20
N VAL A 232 -15.91 -1.15 7.99
CA VAL A 232 -15.73 0.14 7.28
C VAL A 232 -17.08 0.83 7.09
N ALA A 233 -18.14 0.09 6.73
CA ALA A 233 -19.48 0.63 6.57
C ALA A 233 -20.10 1.17 7.89
N ALA A 234 -19.77 0.55 9.03
CA ALA A 234 -20.16 1.08 10.34
C ALA A 234 -19.42 2.39 10.64
N GLY A 235 -18.13 2.47 10.28
CA GLY A 235 -17.34 3.70 10.29
C GLY A 235 -17.97 4.79 9.41
N ASP A 236 -18.24 4.49 8.14
CA ASP A 236 -18.91 5.40 7.19
C ASP A 236 -20.22 5.96 7.79
N SER A 237 -21.03 5.09 8.40
CA SER A 237 -22.30 5.47 9.02
C SER A 237 -22.11 6.39 10.22
N SER A 238 -21.12 6.11 11.07
CA SER A 238 -20.78 6.93 12.23
C SER A 238 -20.32 8.33 11.84
N TYR A 239 -19.41 8.43 10.86
CA TYR A 239 -18.93 9.71 10.35
C TYR A 239 -20.06 10.51 9.69
N LYS A 240 -20.86 9.89 8.82
CA LYS A 240 -21.97 10.58 8.15
C LYS A 240 -23.02 11.10 9.13
N SER A 241 -23.27 10.36 10.22
CA SER A 241 -24.13 10.80 11.31
C SER A 241 -23.55 12.04 12.01
N ALA A 242 -22.27 11.97 12.42
CA ALA A 242 -21.59 13.08 13.10
C ALA A 242 -21.46 14.34 12.22
N LEU A 243 -21.32 14.17 10.91
CA LEU A 243 -21.17 15.26 9.95
C LEU A 243 -22.48 16.03 9.69
N GLY A 244 -23.64 15.45 9.96
CA GLY A 244 -24.93 16.13 9.77
C GLY A 244 -25.16 16.66 8.35
N GLY A 245 -24.57 16.03 7.33
CA GLY A 245 -24.65 16.46 5.93
C GLY A 245 -23.48 17.29 5.41
N LYS A 246 -22.45 17.56 6.23
CA LYS A 246 -21.14 18.06 5.77
C LYS A 246 -20.39 17.00 4.95
N PRO A 247 -19.47 17.42 4.05
CA PRO A 247 -18.64 16.52 3.25
C PRO A 247 -17.97 15.39 4.02
N TYR A 248 -18.10 14.19 3.49
CA TYR A 248 -17.39 13.01 3.97
C TYR A 248 -16.22 12.66 3.05
N LEU A 249 -15.03 12.49 3.63
CA LEU A 249 -13.85 11.95 2.97
C LEU A 249 -13.70 10.48 3.37
N ALA A 250 -14.10 9.59 2.47
CA ALA A 250 -14.17 8.15 2.71
C ALA A 250 -12.82 7.46 2.39
N PRO A 251 -12.36 6.51 3.23
CA PRO A 251 -11.12 5.80 2.98
C PRO A 251 -11.32 4.67 1.98
N ALA A 252 -10.31 4.46 1.15
CA ALA A 252 -10.09 3.28 0.35
C ALA A 252 -8.69 2.73 0.68
N SER A 253 -8.60 1.50 1.16
CA SER A 253 -7.30 0.85 1.37
C SER A 253 -7.38 -0.57 0.82
N ALA A 254 -6.33 -0.97 0.12
CA ALA A 254 -6.30 -2.27 -0.55
C ALA A 254 -5.93 -3.41 0.40
N TRP A 255 -5.09 -3.09 1.38
CA TRP A 255 -4.49 -4.02 2.31
C TRP A 255 -4.06 -3.26 3.55
N PHE A 256 -3.81 -3.95 4.66
CA PHE A 256 -3.06 -3.42 5.78
C PHE A 256 -2.50 -4.62 6.55
N SER A 257 -1.22 -4.66 6.89
CA SER A 257 -0.63 -5.88 7.47
C SER A 257 -1.17 -6.26 8.86
N THR A 258 -1.99 -5.39 9.49
CA THR A 258 -2.73 -5.72 10.73
C THR A 258 -4.24 -5.96 10.50
N HIS A 259 -4.77 -5.79 9.27
CA HIS A 259 -6.20 -5.89 8.93
C HIS A 259 -6.51 -6.01 7.43
N TYR A 260 -7.57 -6.72 7.02
CA TYR A 260 -7.91 -6.79 5.59
C TYR A 260 -9.38 -7.07 5.30
N GLY A 261 -9.77 -6.57 4.13
CA GLY A 261 -10.94 -6.93 3.35
C GLY A 261 -10.60 -6.80 1.87
N PRO A 262 -11.38 -7.41 0.96
CA PRO A 262 -11.13 -7.29 -0.48
C PRO A 262 -11.34 -5.84 -0.98
N GLU A 263 -10.29 -5.22 -1.52
CA GLU A 263 -10.32 -3.85 -2.08
C GLU A 263 -11.42 -3.67 -3.13
N PHE A 264 -11.64 -4.69 -3.96
CA PHE A 264 -12.72 -4.74 -4.94
C PHE A 264 -14.10 -4.47 -4.32
N THR A 265 -14.38 -5.05 -3.16
CA THR A 265 -15.66 -4.84 -2.47
C THR A 265 -15.78 -3.40 -1.99
N ARG A 266 -14.70 -2.82 -1.45
CA ARG A 266 -14.71 -1.42 -1.01
C ARG A 266 -15.02 -0.46 -2.14
N TRP A 267 -14.47 -0.66 -3.34
CA TRP A 267 -14.80 0.19 -4.48
C TRP A 267 -16.29 0.12 -4.87
N ASN A 268 -16.92 -1.05 -4.78
CA ASN A 268 -18.37 -1.16 -4.97
C ASN A 268 -19.15 -0.39 -3.90
N ASP A 269 -18.73 -0.49 -2.63
CA ASP A 269 -19.35 0.26 -1.53
C ASP A 269 -19.22 1.77 -1.75
N LEU A 270 -18.08 2.27 -2.24
CA LEU A 270 -17.87 3.68 -2.53
C LEU A 270 -18.77 4.20 -3.67
N LEU A 271 -18.99 3.40 -4.72
CA LEU A 271 -19.93 3.75 -5.79
C LEU A 271 -21.38 3.86 -5.27
N ALA A 272 -21.76 3.00 -4.32
CA ALA A 272 -23.07 3.06 -3.67
C ALA A 272 -23.18 4.22 -2.67
N LEU A 273 -22.14 4.42 -1.86
CA LEU A 273 -22.07 5.42 -0.78
C LEU A 273 -22.07 6.85 -1.32
N LYS A 274 -21.43 7.06 -2.49
CA LYS A 274 -21.25 8.36 -3.15
C LYS A 274 -20.79 9.47 -2.20
N PRO A 275 -19.67 9.27 -1.47
CA PRO A 275 -19.11 10.33 -0.63
C PRO A 275 -18.73 11.55 -1.50
N GLU A 276 -18.56 12.71 -0.89
CA GLU A 276 -18.04 13.89 -1.58
C GLU A 276 -16.60 13.67 -2.04
N PHE A 277 -15.80 12.99 -1.22
CA PHE A 277 -14.40 12.70 -1.50
C PHE A 277 -14.02 11.26 -1.13
N VAL A 278 -13.00 10.73 -1.80
CA VAL A 278 -12.36 9.45 -1.46
C VAL A 278 -10.88 9.69 -1.24
N GLU A 279 -10.28 9.11 -0.20
CA GLU A 279 -8.83 9.07 0.00
C GLU A 279 -8.31 7.64 -0.08
N ILE A 280 -7.37 7.38 -0.99
CA ILE A 280 -6.65 6.11 -1.07
C ILE A 280 -5.50 6.13 -0.06
N VAL A 281 -5.52 5.19 0.88
CA VAL A 281 -4.55 5.01 1.97
C VAL A 281 -3.72 3.76 1.64
N THR A 282 -2.51 3.87 1.08
CA THR A 282 -1.73 5.10 0.78
C THR A 282 -0.91 4.97 -0.53
N TRP A 283 -0.23 6.02 -0.98
CA TRP A 283 0.67 5.97 -2.13
C TRP A 283 1.97 5.20 -1.82
N ASN A 284 2.62 5.47 -0.69
CA ASN A 284 4.00 5.08 -0.44
C ASN A 284 4.27 4.62 1.01
N ASP A 285 3.25 4.32 1.82
CA ASP A 285 3.50 3.74 3.14
C ASP A 285 3.83 2.24 3.01
N TYR A 286 5.12 1.99 2.78
CA TYR A 286 5.70 0.67 2.58
C TYR A 286 5.71 -0.15 3.87
N GLY A 287 6.01 0.49 5.01
CA GLY A 287 6.02 -0.14 6.33
C GLY A 287 4.72 -0.83 6.66
N GLU A 288 3.58 -0.18 6.36
CA GLU A 288 2.25 -0.69 6.66
C GLU A 288 1.65 -1.62 5.58
N SER A 289 2.38 -1.81 4.47
CA SER A 289 2.00 -2.70 3.36
C SER A 289 0.71 -2.30 2.63
N HIS A 290 0.28 -1.04 2.78
CA HIS A 290 -0.94 -0.51 2.13
C HIS A 290 -0.66 0.51 1.03
N TYR A 291 0.61 0.65 0.65
CA TYR A 291 1.04 1.42 -0.51
C TYR A 291 0.41 0.90 -1.81
N VAL A 292 0.10 1.80 -2.73
CA VAL A 292 -0.37 1.48 -4.10
C VAL A 292 0.55 2.05 -5.19
N GLY A 293 1.47 2.93 -4.79
CA GLY A 293 2.53 3.47 -5.63
C GLY A 293 3.61 2.44 -5.95
N PRO A 294 4.50 2.74 -6.90
CA PRO A 294 5.47 1.77 -7.36
C PRO A 294 6.70 1.70 -6.46
N LEU A 295 7.24 0.49 -6.31
CA LEU A 295 8.52 0.24 -5.61
C LEU A 295 9.72 1.00 -6.21
N SER A 296 9.60 1.47 -7.46
CA SER A 296 10.64 2.27 -8.11
C SER A 296 10.68 3.73 -7.65
N SER A 297 9.68 4.19 -6.89
CA SER A 297 9.70 5.55 -6.34
C SER A 297 10.84 5.65 -5.32
N LYS A 298 11.62 6.73 -5.40
CA LYS A 298 12.66 7.01 -4.40
C LYS A 298 11.99 7.11 -3.04
N HIS A 299 12.62 6.52 -2.03
CA HIS A 299 12.25 6.58 -0.62
C HIS A 299 13.45 6.07 0.17
N GLN A 300 13.54 6.47 1.44
CA GLN A 300 14.50 5.91 2.37
C GLN A 300 13.99 4.56 2.89
N ASP A 301 14.87 3.57 2.96
CA ASP A 301 14.53 2.30 3.63
C ASP A 301 14.35 2.55 5.13
N ASP A 302 13.11 2.43 5.57
CA ASP A 302 12.64 2.48 6.95
C ASP A 302 12.70 1.11 7.64
N GLY A 303 13.26 0.10 6.96
CA GLY A 303 13.31 -1.29 7.37
C GLY A 303 12.29 -2.17 6.65
N ALA A 304 11.33 -1.58 5.94
CA ALA A 304 10.28 -2.30 5.22
C ALA A 304 10.81 -3.09 4.04
N SER A 305 12.01 -2.79 3.54
CA SER A 305 12.62 -3.53 2.43
C SER A 305 12.65 -5.05 2.66
N LYS A 306 12.72 -5.51 3.91
CA LYS A 306 12.70 -6.93 4.26
C LYS A 306 11.42 -7.66 3.85
N TRP A 307 10.27 -6.98 3.84
CA TRP A 307 8.98 -7.54 3.40
C TRP A 307 8.41 -6.91 2.13
N VAL A 308 8.93 -5.77 1.68
CA VAL A 308 8.46 -5.00 0.51
C VAL A 308 9.23 -5.33 -0.77
N ASN A 309 10.48 -5.80 -0.66
CA ASN A 309 11.26 -6.19 -1.83
C ASN A 309 10.52 -7.25 -2.68
N ASP A 310 10.42 -7.00 -3.99
CA ASP A 310 9.70 -7.84 -4.95
C ASP A 310 8.21 -8.05 -4.61
N MET A 311 7.56 -7.03 -4.04
CA MET A 311 6.12 -7.00 -3.72
C MET A 311 5.43 -5.79 -4.39
N PRO A 312 5.26 -5.81 -5.72
CA PRO A 312 4.54 -4.76 -6.43
C PRO A 312 3.07 -4.71 -6.01
N HIS A 313 2.51 -3.50 -5.84
CA HIS A 313 1.10 -3.26 -5.50
C HIS A 313 0.31 -2.50 -6.58
N ASN A 314 0.95 -2.09 -7.67
CA ASN A 314 0.34 -1.25 -8.70
C ASN A 314 -0.86 -1.89 -9.43
N GLY A 315 -1.03 -3.22 -9.34
CA GLY A 315 -2.22 -3.90 -9.86
C GLY A 315 -3.52 -3.42 -9.21
N TRP A 316 -3.47 -2.96 -7.96
CA TRP A 316 -4.61 -2.35 -7.28
C TRP A 316 -5.02 -1.01 -7.91
N LEU A 317 -4.07 -0.17 -8.32
CA LEU A 317 -4.38 1.04 -9.12
C LEU A 317 -4.94 0.69 -10.51
N ASP A 318 -4.40 -0.35 -11.15
CA ASP A 318 -4.95 -0.84 -12.42
C ASP A 318 -6.42 -1.27 -12.26
N MET A 319 -6.74 -1.95 -11.14
CA MET A 319 -8.10 -2.33 -10.79
C MET A 319 -8.97 -1.10 -10.47
N ALA A 320 -8.48 -0.16 -9.67
CA ALA A 320 -9.21 1.02 -9.20
C ALA A 320 -9.59 1.99 -10.32
N LYS A 321 -8.80 2.05 -11.40
CA LYS A 321 -8.96 3.04 -12.49
C LYS A 321 -10.40 3.17 -13.04
N PRO A 322 -11.08 2.10 -13.50
CA PRO A 322 -12.46 2.21 -13.96
C PRO A 322 -13.46 2.54 -12.83
N PHE A 323 -13.18 2.15 -11.57
CA PHE A 323 -14.01 2.52 -10.43
C PHE A 323 -13.88 4.01 -10.09
N ILE A 324 -12.68 4.58 -10.14
CA ILE A 324 -12.46 6.02 -9.98
C ILE A 324 -13.22 6.80 -11.06
N ALA A 325 -13.14 6.34 -12.32
CA ALA A 325 -13.89 6.97 -13.41
C ALA A 325 -15.41 6.89 -13.21
N ALA A 326 -15.92 5.73 -12.78
CA ALA A 326 -17.33 5.53 -12.47
C ALA A 326 -17.80 6.40 -11.29
N TYR A 327 -17.01 6.46 -10.22
CA TYR A 327 -17.26 7.29 -9.05
C TYR A 327 -17.40 8.75 -9.46
N LYS A 328 -16.43 9.28 -10.20
CA LYS A 328 -16.46 10.66 -10.70
C LYS A 328 -17.68 10.95 -11.56
N ALA A 329 -18.06 10.02 -12.43
CA ALA A 329 -19.27 10.11 -13.24
C ALA A 329 -20.58 9.94 -12.43
N GLY A 330 -20.52 9.53 -11.17
CA GLY A 330 -21.69 9.24 -10.33
C GLY A 330 -22.40 7.94 -10.70
N ALA A 331 -21.74 7.07 -11.45
CA ALA A 331 -22.22 5.75 -11.83
C ALA A 331 -22.19 4.79 -10.62
N LEU A 332 -23.07 3.78 -10.65
CA LEU A 332 -23.15 2.73 -9.63
C LEU A 332 -22.34 1.48 -10.00
N SER A 333 -21.70 1.48 -11.17
CA SER A 333 -20.95 0.34 -11.68
C SER A 333 -19.79 0.83 -12.55
N PRO A 334 -18.63 0.14 -12.53
CA PRO A 334 -17.48 0.44 -13.39
C PRO A 334 -17.65 -0.06 -14.83
N ASN A 335 -18.69 -0.83 -15.14
CA ASN A 335 -18.75 -1.63 -16.37
C ASN A 335 -18.60 -0.80 -17.67
N SER A 336 -19.20 0.39 -17.74
CA SER A 336 -19.06 1.29 -18.91
C SER A 336 -17.69 1.97 -19.02
N PHE A 337 -16.84 1.84 -17.99
CA PHE A 337 -15.50 2.41 -17.91
C PHE A 337 -14.41 1.35 -18.11
N ILE A 338 -14.79 0.08 -18.27
CA ILE A 338 -13.87 -1.02 -18.59
C ILE A 338 -13.72 -1.08 -20.11
N THR A 339 -12.60 -0.57 -20.61
CA THR A 339 -12.32 -0.47 -22.05
C THR A 339 -11.41 -1.57 -22.57
N SER A 340 -10.90 -2.43 -21.69
CA SER A 340 -9.99 -3.51 -22.09
C SER A 340 -9.98 -4.63 -21.06
N ASP A 341 -9.78 -5.86 -21.52
CA ASP A 341 -9.67 -7.02 -20.63
C ASP A 341 -8.41 -6.93 -19.74
N GLN A 342 -8.59 -7.18 -18.44
CA GLN A 342 -7.53 -7.26 -17.44
C GLN A 342 -7.78 -8.40 -16.44
N ILE A 343 -6.67 -8.99 -15.97
CA ILE A 343 -6.61 -9.87 -14.81
C ILE A 343 -5.79 -9.13 -13.77
N ILE A 344 -6.31 -8.96 -12.57
CA ILE A 344 -5.57 -8.46 -11.42
C ILE A 344 -5.62 -9.55 -10.37
N TYR A 345 -4.50 -9.88 -9.76
CA TYR A 345 -4.47 -10.92 -8.74
C TYR A 345 -3.54 -10.54 -7.60
N TRP A 346 -3.82 -11.07 -6.42
CA TRP A 346 -2.93 -10.93 -5.27
C TRP A 346 -3.07 -12.08 -4.29
N TYR A 347 -2.00 -12.30 -3.53
CA TYR A 347 -1.90 -13.33 -2.51
C TYR A 347 -0.65 -13.09 -1.64
N ARG A 348 -0.59 -13.71 -0.47
CA ARG A 348 0.60 -13.66 0.39
C ARG A 348 1.72 -14.56 -0.14
N PRO A 349 3.00 -14.23 0.09
CA PRO A 349 4.12 -15.06 -0.37
C PRO A 349 4.19 -16.42 0.34
N THR A 350 3.53 -16.58 1.49
CA THR A 350 3.49 -17.81 2.27
C THR A 350 2.10 -18.04 2.86
N LEU A 351 1.83 -19.28 3.28
CA LEU A 351 0.64 -19.59 4.08
C LEU A 351 0.69 -18.90 5.45
N SER A 352 -0.47 -18.53 5.99
CA SER A 352 -0.62 -17.92 7.33
C SER A 352 0.01 -18.74 8.45
N THR A 353 -0.01 -20.06 8.28
CA THR A 353 0.38 -21.03 9.29
C THR A 353 1.87 -21.38 9.27
N LEU A 354 2.62 -20.94 8.24
CA LEU A 354 4.07 -21.13 8.20
C LEU A 354 4.68 -20.57 9.49
N ASN A 355 5.55 -21.33 10.14
CA ASN A 355 6.23 -20.88 11.35
C ASN A 355 7.59 -20.29 10.98
N CYS A 356 7.79 -19.03 11.36
CA CYS A 356 9.04 -18.28 11.17
C CYS A 356 9.66 -17.85 12.50
N ASP A 357 9.17 -18.33 13.65
CA ASP A 357 9.59 -17.89 15.00
C ASP A 357 11.10 -17.98 15.20
N ALA A 358 11.74 -19.03 14.68
CA ALA A 358 13.17 -19.25 14.84
C ALA A 358 14.05 -18.26 14.06
N THR A 359 13.49 -17.60 13.04
CA THR A 359 14.23 -16.69 12.14
C THR A 359 13.71 -15.26 12.16
N ASP A 360 12.50 -15.04 12.69
CA ASP A 360 11.86 -13.74 12.70
C ASP A 360 12.52 -12.81 13.72
N THR A 361 12.89 -11.61 13.29
CA THR A 361 13.66 -10.68 14.12
C THR A 361 12.85 -10.01 15.23
N THR A 362 11.52 -10.15 15.21
CA THR A 362 10.61 -9.63 16.23
C THR A 362 10.15 -10.72 17.21
N ALA A 363 10.29 -12.00 16.83
CA ALA A 363 9.93 -13.12 17.70
C ALA A 363 10.83 -13.14 18.95
N ASN A 364 10.21 -13.31 20.12
CA ASN A 364 10.86 -13.35 21.44
C ASN A 364 11.77 -12.13 21.70
N THR A 365 11.45 -10.98 21.13
CA THR A 365 12.22 -9.75 21.26
C THR A 365 11.34 -8.68 21.89
N PRO A 366 11.26 -8.59 23.23
CA PRO A 366 10.49 -7.54 23.88
C PRO A 366 10.98 -6.15 23.49
N ALA A 367 10.05 -5.26 23.15
CA ALA A 367 10.29 -3.84 22.92
C ALA A 367 9.33 -2.99 23.76
N ASN A 368 9.61 -1.68 23.84
CA ASN A 368 8.69 -0.76 24.49
C ASN A 368 7.34 -0.76 23.76
N ASN A 369 6.31 -1.25 24.43
CA ASN A 369 4.94 -1.31 23.91
C ASN A 369 4.00 -0.32 24.62
N GLY A 370 4.50 0.83 25.06
CA GLY A 370 3.68 1.85 25.74
C GLY A 370 2.51 2.38 24.90
N SER A 371 2.59 2.25 23.57
CA SER A 371 1.50 2.56 22.64
C SER A 371 0.52 1.39 22.42
N GLY A 372 0.87 0.18 22.85
CA GLY A 372 0.13 -1.04 22.58
C GLY A 372 0.27 -1.58 21.13
N ASN A 373 1.10 -0.95 20.28
CA ASN A 373 1.22 -1.26 18.85
C ASN A 373 2.41 -2.15 18.47
N TYR A 374 3.26 -2.54 19.42
CA TYR A 374 4.30 -3.53 19.18
C TYR A 374 3.74 -4.95 19.37
N PHE A 375 3.96 -5.80 18.37
CA PHE A 375 3.60 -7.21 18.40
C PHE A 375 4.85 -8.05 18.14
N GLU A 376 5.11 -9.02 19.01
CA GLU A 376 6.24 -9.94 18.84
C GLU A 376 5.85 -11.10 17.92
N GLY A 377 6.65 -11.31 16.87
CA GLY A 377 6.48 -12.42 15.94
C GLY A 377 5.34 -12.19 14.97
N ARG A 378 4.42 -13.16 14.88
CA ARG A 378 3.38 -13.15 13.85
C ARG A 378 2.43 -11.94 14.03
N PRO A 379 2.06 -11.22 12.95
CA PRO A 379 1.23 -10.02 13.04
C PRO A 379 -0.11 -10.26 13.75
N ASP A 380 -0.58 -9.27 14.52
CA ASP A 380 -1.92 -9.31 15.12
C ASP A 380 -3.01 -9.45 14.06
N GLY A 381 -4.06 -10.22 14.38
CA GLY A 381 -5.14 -10.51 13.44
C GLY A 381 -4.84 -11.55 12.36
N TRP A 382 -3.64 -12.14 12.32
CA TRP A 382 -3.27 -13.13 11.30
C TRP A 382 -4.24 -14.30 11.18
N GLN A 383 -4.91 -14.69 12.27
CA GLN A 383 -5.85 -15.83 12.31
C GLN A 383 -7.07 -15.59 11.44
N THR A 384 -7.42 -14.33 11.22
CA THR A 384 -8.55 -13.99 10.37
C THR A 384 -8.18 -14.10 8.86
N MET A 385 -6.89 -14.30 8.54
CA MET A 385 -6.37 -14.14 7.17
C MET A 385 -6.55 -15.38 6.36
N GLN A 386 -7.33 -15.23 5.31
CA GLN A 386 -7.56 -16.29 4.35
C GLN A 386 -6.26 -16.61 3.60
N ASP A 387 -5.90 -17.89 3.59
CA ASP A 387 -4.94 -18.45 2.64
C ASP A 387 -5.62 -18.59 1.28
N ALA A 388 -5.75 -17.45 0.59
CA ALA A 388 -6.48 -17.29 -0.66
C ALA A 388 -5.69 -16.53 -1.73
N VAL A 389 -5.84 -16.99 -2.98
CA VAL A 389 -5.48 -16.22 -4.18
C VAL A 389 -6.72 -15.49 -4.63
N PHE A 390 -6.65 -14.16 -4.59
CA PHE A 390 -7.71 -13.28 -5.03
C PHE A 390 -7.48 -12.90 -6.48
N VAL A 391 -8.55 -12.91 -7.28
CA VAL A 391 -8.51 -12.55 -8.70
C VAL A 391 -9.67 -11.62 -9.01
N VAL A 392 -9.38 -10.48 -9.61
CA VAL A 392 -10.36 -9.56 -10.18
C VAL A 392 -10.22 -9.55 -11.69
N MET A 393 -11.35 -9.75 -12.35
CA MET A 393 -11.48 -9.68 -13.80
C MET A 393 -12.20 -8.39 -14.16
N LEU A 394 -11.59 -7.61 -15.05
CA LEU A 394 -12.24 -6.47 -15.70
C LEU A 394 -12.39 -6.83 -17.17
N LEU A 395 -13.59 -7.19 -17.61
CA LEU A 395 -13.83 -7.77 -18.93
C LEU A 395 -14.75 -6.92 -19.80
N THR A 396 -14.39 -6.79 -21.07
CA THR A 396 -15.22 -6.18 -22.12
C THR A 396 -16.29 -7.15 -22.64
N SER A 397 -16.02 -8.46 -22.57
CA SER A 397 -16.97 -9.53 -22.86
C SER A 397 -16.75 -10.72 -21.93
N ALA A 398 -17.81 -11.50 -21.68
CA ALA A 398 -17.72 -12.68 -20.82
C ALA A 398 -16.69 -13.71 -21.35
N GLY A 399 -16.23 -14.58 -20.46
CA GLY A 399 -15.34 -15.69 -20.77
C GLY A 399 -15.23 -16.67 -19.61
N THR A 400 -14.31 -17.61 -19.72
CA THR A 400 -14.02 -18.61 -18.71
C THR A 400 -12.65 -18.33 -18.09
N LEU A 401 -12.61 -18.02 -16.80
CA LEU A 401 -11.37 -17.86 -16.04
C LEU A 401 -10.91 -19.21 -15.53
N THR A 402 -9.64 -19.55 -15.75
CA THR A 402 -8.94 -20.66 -15.14
C THR A 402 -7.85 -20.11 -14.23
N VAL A 403 -7.84 -20.53 -12.96
CA VAL A 403 -6.81 -20.19 -11.97
C VAL A 403 -6.08 -21.46 -11.56
N ASN A 404 -4.75 -21.48 -11.71
CA ASN A 404 -3.89 -22.49 -11.14
C ASN A 404 -3.22 -21.94 -9.88
N SER A 405 -3.35 -22.66 -8.78
CA SER A 405 -2.69 -22.39 -7.51
C SER A 405 -1.89 -23.61 -7.10
N GLY A 406 -0.56 -23.54 -7.20
CA GLY A 406 0.32 -24.64 -6.78
C GLY A 406 0.03 -25.98 -7.47
N GLY A 407 -0.40 -25.94 -8.74
CA GLY A 407 -0.82 -27.13 -9.50
C GLY A 407 -2.31 -27.46 -9.41
N GLN A 408 -3.06 -26.85 -8.48
CA GLN A 408 -4.50 -27.04 -8.34
C GLN A 408 -5.26 -26.07 -9.25
N THR A 409 -6.11 -26.59 -10.12
CA THR A 409 -6.82 -25.79 -11.13
C THR A 409 -8.28 -25.58 -10.78
N HIS A 410 -8.73 -24.34 -10.84
CA HIS A 410 -10.12 -23.92 -10.61
C HIS A 410 -10.62 -23.16 -11.84
N THR A 411 -11.89 -23.36 -12.21
CA THR A 411 -12.50 -22.72 -13.39
C THR A 411 -13.78 -22.00 -13.01
N PHE A 412 -13.96 -20.79 -13.54
CA PHE A 412 -15.10 -19.92 -13.27
C PHE A 412 -15.65 -19.33 -14.55
N ASN A 413 -16.97 -19.14 -14.61
CA ASN A 413 -17.58 -18.26 -15.61
C ASN A 413 -17.38 -16.81 -15.16
N ALA A 414 -16.68 -16.02 -15.96
CA ALA A 414 -16.43 -14.60 -15.70
C ALA A 414 -17.33 -13.75 -16.62
N PRO A 415 -18.27 -12.97 -16.06
CA PRO A 415 -19.15 -12.13 -16.87
C PRO A 415 -18.38 -10.94 -17.48
N ALA A 416 -19.00 -10.29 -18.48
CA ALA A 416 -18.55 -8.95 -18.89
C ALA A 416 -18.74 -7.97 -17.71
N GLY A 417 -17.85 -6.98 -17.61
CA GLY A 417 -17.79 -6.06 -16.49
C GLY A 417 -16.74 -6.46 -15.44
N ALA A 418 -16.88 -5.91 -14.24
CA ALA A 418 -16.00 -6.22 -13.12
C ALA A 418 -16.53 -7.42 -12.32
N SER A 419 -15.65 -8.37 -11.97
CA SER A 419 -15.98 -9.53 -11.14
C SER A 419 -14.78 -9.99 -10.32
N SER A 420 -15.02 -10.61 -9.17
CA SER A 420 -13.98 -11.11 -8.27
C SER A 420 -14.16 -12.60 -7.97
N PHE A 421 -13.04 -13.33 -7.86
CA PHE A 421 -12.96 -14.75 -7.57
C PHE A 421 -11.89 -14.99 -6.51
N THR A 422 -12.06 -16.07 -5.75
CA THR A 422 -11.10 -16.52 -4.75
C THR A 422 -10.88 -18.02 -4.89
N VAL A 423 -9.62 -18.45 -4.83
CA VAL A 423 -9.25 -19.88 -4.74
C VAL A 423 -8.33 -20.11 -3.54
N PRO A 424 -8.29 -21.33 -2.97
CA PRO A 424 -7.32 -21.65 -1.92
C PRO A 424 -5.87 -21.45 -2.38
N MET A 425 -5.03 -20.90 -1.51
CA MET A 425 -3.59 -20.86 -1.73
C MET A 425 -3.00 -22.26 -1.63
N ALA A 426 -2.17 -22.61 -2.60
CA ALA A 426 -1.30 -23.78 -2.54
C ALA A 426 0.12 -23.37 -2.92
N VAL A 427 1.10 -24.01 -2.26
CA VAL A 427 2.52 -23.79 -2.48
C VAL A 427 2.88 -24.11 -3.93
N GLY A 428 3.65 -23.22 -4.56
CA GLY A 428 4.09 -23.31 -5.95
C GLY A 428 3.67 -22.13 -6.81
N GLN A 429 3.76 -22.32 -8.13
CA GLN A 429 3.43 -21.29 -9.11
C GLN A 429 1.94 -20.97 -9.15
N GLN A 430 1.64 -19.69 -9.38
CA GLN A 430 0.28 -19.20 -9.60
C GLN A 430 0.15 -18.79 -11.07
N SER A 431 -0.90 -19.24 -11.75
CA SER A 431 -1.19 -18.83 -13.13
C SER A 431 -2.67 -18.65 -13.41
N PHE A 432 -2.97 -17.82 -14.41
CA PHE A 432 -4.30 -17.33 -14.71
C PHE A 432 -4.49 -17.34 -16.21
N ALA A 433 -5.64 -17.80 -16.69
CA ALA A 433 -5.99 -17.77 -18.11
C ALA A 433 -7.47 -17.42 -18.28
N LEU A 434 -7.78 -16.54 -19.21
CA LEU A 434 -9.13 -16.25 -19.69
C LEU A 434 -9.29 -16.89 -21.06
N ALA A 435 -10.28 -17.76 -21.21
CA ALA A 435 -10.64 -18.38 -22.46
C ALA A 435 -12.01 -17.92 -22.97
N ARG A 436 -12.16 -17.85 -24.29
CA ARG A 436 -13.44 -17.67 -24.98
C ARG A 436 -13.51 -18.68 -26.11
N ASN A 437 -14.61 -19.44 -26.18
CA ASN A 437 -14.79 -20.51 -27.16
C ASN A 437 -13.61 -21.52 -27.18
N GLY A 438 -13.06 -21.84 -26.00
CA GLY A 438 -11.93 -22.76 -25.87
C GLY A 438 -10.55 -22.19 -26.22
N VAL A 439 -10.45 -20.91 -26.60
CA VAL A 439 -9.19 -20.25 -26.95
C VAL A 439 -8.79 -19.25 -25.87
N ASN A 440 -7.55 -19.33 -25.38
CA ASN A 440 -7.00 -18.37 -24.44
C ASN A 440 -6.85 -16.99 -25.11
N VAL A 441 -7.49 -15.98 -24.53
CA VAL A 441 -7.46 -14.59 -25.01
C VAL A 441 -6.62 -13.68 -24.10
N LEU A 442 -6.37 -14.11 -22.85
CA LEU A 442 -5.49 -13.43 -21.91
C LEU A 442 -4.91 -14.47 -20.94
N ALA A 443 -3.64 -14.37 -20.59
CA ALA A 443 -3.01 -15.23 -19.60
C ALA A 443 -1.93 -14.49 -18.82
N ALA A 444 -1.67 -14.93 -17.61
CA ALA A 444 -0.58 -14.45 -16.77
C ALA A 444 -0.01 -15.60 -15.93
N ASN A 445 1.32 -15.67 -15.85
CA ASN A 445 2.00 -16.42 -14.82
C ASN A 445 2.49 -15.42 -13.79
N SER A 446 2.29 -15.72 -12.52
CA SER A 446 2.88 -14.89 -11.48
C SER A 446 4.40 -15.04 -11.44
N LEU A 447 5.08 -13.95 -11.12
CA LEU A 447 6.54 -13.93 -10.98
C LEU A 447 7.00 -14.31 -9.57
N LYS A 448 6.07 -14.55 -8.64
CA LYS A 448 6.37 -14.94 -7.26
C LYS A 448 5.61 -16.21 -6.89
N ASP A 449 6.31 -17.29 -6.61
CA ASP A 449 5.65 -18.51 -6.13
C ASP A 449 5.18 -18.32 -4.67
N ILE A 450 4.10 -19.01 -4.31
CA ILE A 450 3.76 -19.20 -2.90
C ILE A 450 4.75 -20.22 -2.34
N SER A 451 5.46 -19.86 -1.27
CA SER A 451 6.54 -20.65 -0.72
C SER A 451 6.20 -21.22 0.66
N ASN A 452 6.90 -22.29 1.03
CA ASN A 452 6.99 -22.83 2.39
C ASN A 452 8.27 -22.38 3.13
N VAL A 453 8.97 -21.37 2.60
CA VAL A 453 10.17 -20.79 3.17
C VAL A 453 9.87 -19.36 3.62
N CYS A 454 10.28 -19.01 4.85
CA CYS A 454 10.12 -17.67 5.41
C CYS A 454 10.90 -16.65 4.59
N PRO A 455 10.24 -15.72 3.86
CA PRO A 455 10.92 -14.71 3.07
C PRO A 455 11.76 -13.82 3.98
N CYS A 456 13.07 -13.74 3.71
CA CYS A 456 14.02 -13.01 4.56
C CYS A 456 14.02 -13.47 6.04
N GLY A 457 13.54 -14.68 6.34
CA GLY A 457 13.38 -15.19 7.71
C GLY A 457 12.18 -14.63 8.47
N LEU A 458 11.31 -13.83 7.84
CA LEU A 458 10.23 -13.12 8.52
C LEU A 458 8.85 -13.70 8.24
N TYR A 459 7.90 -13.36 9.12
CA TYR A 459 6.47 -13.43 8.82
C TYR A 459 6.07 -12.36 7.79
N ASN A 460 6.23 -12.65 6.50
CA ASN A 460 5.88 -11.69 5.45
C ASN A 460 4.39 -11.78 5.06
N PHE A 461 3.62 -10.81 5.53
CA PHE A 461 2.18 -10.68 5.31
C PHE A 461 1.80 -9.60 4.28
N ASN A 462 2.81 -8.96 3.68
CA ASN A 462 2.66 -8.09 2.53
C ASN A 462 2.21 -8.94 1.33
N PRO A 463 1.22 -8.53 0.51
CA PRO A 463 0.77 -9.34 -0.60
C PRO A 463 1.60 -9.05 -1.85
N TYR A 464 1.75 -10.07 -2.70
CA TYR A 464 2.24 -9.86 -4.04
C TYR A 464 1.04 -9.53 -4.94
N VAL A 465 1.07 -8.41 -5.67
CA VAL A 465 0.00 -8.00 -6.59
C VAL A 465 0.51 -7.99 -8.03
N GLY A 466 -0.17 -8.69 -8.92
CA GLY A 466 0.20 -8.78 -10.33
C GLY A 466 -0.91 -8.35 -11.30
N SER A 467 -0.49 -7.85 -12.46
CA SER A 467 -1.34 -7.66 -13.64
C SER A 467 -0.55 -7.99 -14.93
N PRO A 468 -1.17 -8.62 -15.95
CA PRO A 468 -0.46 -9.07 -17.17
C PRO A 468 0.11 -7.94 -18.04
N ARG A 469 -0.25 -6.67 -17.79
CA ARG A 469 -0.05 -5.56 -18.74
C ARG A 469 1.28 -4.82 -18.62
N ARG A 470 2.24 -5.27 -17.82
CA ARG A 470 3.58 -4.66 -17.79
C ARG A 470 4.63 -5.68 -18.17
N GLY A 471 5.18 -5.51 -19.37
CA GLY A 471 6.37 -6.22 -19.81
C GLY A 471 7.48 -6.08 -18.79
N SER A 472 7.96 -7.23 -18.28
CA SER A 472 9.37 -7.56 -18.02
C SER A 472 10.32 -6.51 -17.43
N SER A 473 9.86 -5.55 -16.62
CA SER A 473 10.71 -4.82 -15.68
C SER A 473 10.47 -5.34 -14.27
N ARG A 474 11.38 -6.18 -13.77
CA ARG A 474 11.42 -6.52 -12.34
C ARG A 474 11.43 -5.21 -11.54
N SER A 475 10.39 -4.99 -10.74
CA SER A 475 10.24 -3.79 -9.92
C SER A 475 10.93 -4.04 -8.58
N ASN A 476 12.26 -3.91 -8.57
CA ASN A 476 13.04 -3.95 -7.34
C ASN A 476 13.03 -2.54 -6.73
N LEU A 477 13.21 -2.43 -5.40
CA LEU A 477 13.57 -1.14 -4.80
C LEU A 477 14.84 -0.62 -5.49
N LEU A 478 14.95 0.70 -5.68
CA LEU A 478 16.12 1.28 -6.34
C LEU A 478 17.41 0.87 -5.59
N PRO A 479 18.54 0.62 -6.28
CA PRO A 479 19.75 0.09 -5.65
C PRO A 479 20.29 0.92 -4.46
N ILE A 480 19.99 2.22 -4.42
CA ILE A 480 20.38 3.13 -3.34
C ILE A 480 19.61 2.84 -2.03
N ALA A 481 18.42 2.24 -2.12
CA ALA A 481 17.57 1.88 -0.99
C ALA A 481 17.92 0.53 -0.33
N LEU A 482 18.90 -0.21 -0.85
CA LEU A 482 19.32 -1.50 -0.25
C LEU A 482 20.55 -1.32 0.66
N PRO A 483 20.50 -1.81 1.91
CA PRO A 483 21.66 -1.89 2.79
C PRO A 483 22.85 -2.63 2.12
N PRO A 484 24.12 -2.27 2.44
CA PRO A 484 25.30 -2.87 1.81
C PRO A 484 25.41 -4.39 1.97
N ASP A 485 24.91 -4.92 3.08
CA ASP A 485 24.79 -6.35 3.41
C ASP A 485 23.70 -7.06 2.58
N PHE A 486 22.65 -6.35 2.17
CA PHE A 486 21.62 -6.86 1.25
C PHE A 486 22.11 -6.92 -0.20
N ARG A 487 22.96 -5.98 -0.64
CA ARG A 487 23.52 -5.98 -2.01
C ARG A 487 24.31 -7.26 -2.32
N ALA A 488 24.94 -7.87 -1.32
CA ALA A 488 25.67 -9.12 -1.47
C ALA A 488 24.77 -10.35 -1.67
N ALA A 489 23.51 -10.31 -1.25
CA ALA A 489 22.58 -11.44 -1.32
C ALA A 489 21.77 -11.50 -2.64
N VAL A 490 21.62 -10.39 -3.36
CA VAL A 490 20.79 -10.29 -4.58
C VAL A 490 21.52 -10.75 -5.85
N HIS A 491 22.84 -10.96 -5.81
CA HIS A 491 23.61 -11.51 -6.93
C HIS A 491 23.52 -13.05 -7.01
N ARG A 492 22.33 -13.58 -7.27
CA ARG A 492 22.19 -14.90 -7.92
C ARG A 492 21.45 -14.71 -9.24
N PRO A 493 22.02 -15.09 -10.40
CA PRO A 493 21.31 -15.02 -11.67
C PRO A 493 20.23 -16.10 -11.70
N TRP A 494 18.99 -15.74 -11.36
CA TRP A 494 17.82 -16.57 -11.63
C TRP A 494 17.46 -16.46 -13.10
N ARG A 495 17.49 -17.61 -13.79
CA ARG A 495 17.35 -17.80 -15.25
C ARG A 495 16.37 -16.82 -15.88
N THR A 496 16.84 -16.12 -16.91
CA THR A 496 16.03 -15.32 -17.82
C THR A 496 15.04 -16.21 -18.57
N ALA A 497 13.74 -15.94 -18.43
CA ALA A 497 12.76 -16.42 -19.39
C ALA A 497 12.83 -15.48 -20.61
N HIS A 498 13.48 -15.94 -21.68
CA HIS A 498 13.39 -15.31 -22.99
C HIS A 498 12.11 -15.78 -23.68
N TRP A 499 11.28 -14.86 -24.17
CA TRP A 499 10.30 -15.17 -25.21
C TRP A 499 10.78 -14.52 -26.50
N SER A 500 11.17 -15.35 -27.47
CA SER A 500 11.32 -14.99 -28.87
C SER A 500 9.95 -15.04 -29.56
N ALA A 501 9.40 -13.87 -29.89
CA ALA A 501 8.36 -13.79 -30.90
C ALA A 501 9.03 -14.03 -32.25
N ASP A 502 8.79 -15.18 -32.89
CA ASP A 502 8.75 -15.30 -34.35
C ASP A 502 8.34 -16.71 -34.82
N HIS A 503 7.34 -16.72 -35.72
CA HIS A 503 6.93 -17.77 -36.66
C HIS A 503 6.32 -19.07 -36.11
N TYR A 504 4.98 -19.12 -36.07
CA TYR A 504 4.19 -20.35 -35.93
C TYR A 504 3.77 -20.87 -37.31
N THR A 505 4.32 -22.02 -37.72
CA THR A 505 3.73 -22.88 -38.75
C THR A 505 3.26 -24.20 -38.11
N PRO A 506 2.09 -24.76 -38.45
CA PRO A 506 1.51 -25.88 -37.72
C PRO A 506 2.18 -27.21 -38.13
N GLY A 507 2.82 -27.88 -37.16
CA GLY A 507 3.31 -29.26 -37.30
C GLY A 507 2.51 -30.22 -36.42
N THR A 508 1.87 -31.20 -37.07
CA THR A 508 1.15 -32.34 -36.47
C THR A 508 2.06 -33.23 -35.61
N PHE A 509 1.62 -33.56 -34.39
CA PHE A 509 2.28 -34.54 -33.52
C PHE A 509 1.67 -35.94 -33.69
N THR A 510 2.50 -36.91 -34.09
CA THR A 510 2.23 -38.34 -33.97
C THR A 510 2.80 -38.87 -32.65
N LEU A 511 1.95 -39.58 -31.89
CA LEU A 511 2.31 -40.30 -30.66
C LEU A 511 2.99 -41.63 -31.00
N THR A 512 4.14 -41.91 -30.38
CA THR A 512 4.72 -43.26 -30.32
C THR A 512 4.81 -43.71 -28.86
N THR A 513 4.10 -44.79 -28.56
CA THR A 513 4.09 -45.51 -27.29
C THR A 513 5.11 -46.65 -27.32
N THR A 514 5.86 -46.86 -26.23
CA THR A 514 6.60 -48.10 -26.00
C THR A 514 6.36 -48.61 -24.56
N PRO A 515 6.14 -49.92 -24.32
CA PRO A 515 5.69 -50.46 -23.04
C PRO A 515 6.84 -50.93 -22.12
N PRO A 516 6.56 -51.28 -20.84
CA PRO A 516 7.57 -51.56 -19.83
C PRO A 516 7.95 -53.05 -19.75
N THR A 517 9.17 -53.35 -19.30
CA THR A 517 9.62 -54.71 -18.98
C THR A 517 10.28 -54.79 -17.62
N THR A 518 10.02 -55.90 -16.92
CA THR A 518 10.24 -56.17 -15.49
C THR A 518 11.45 -57.07 -15.20
N THR A 519 11.99 -56.95 -13.97
CA THR A 519 12.73 -57.95 -13.12
C THR A 519 14.27 -58.12 -13.27
N PRO A 520 15.01 -58.54 -12.19
CA PRO A 520 16.27 -57.92 -11.75
C PRO A 520 17.47 -58.90 -11.65
N PRO A 521 18.66 -58.42 -11.24
CA PRO A 521 19.53 -59.29 -10.42
C PRO A 521 20.23 -58.60 -9.23
N ILE A 522 20.40 -59.41 -8.18
CA ILE A 522 21.23 -59.19 -6.99
C ILE A 522 22.72 -59.41 -7.35
N THR A 523 23.64 -58.59 -6.84
CA THR A 523 25.03 -59.00 -6.50
C THR A 523 25.74 -57.95 -5.63
N THR A 524 26.64 -58.45 -4.79
CA THR A 524 27.37 -57.87 -3.65
C THR A 524 28.42 -56.78 -3.98
N PRO A 525 28.93 -56.04 -2.96
CA PRO A 525 29.55 -54.72 -3.15
C PRO A 525 31.06 -54.77 -3.43
N PRO A 526 31.62 -53.83 -4.21
CA PRO A 526 33.05 -53.59 -4.26
C PRO A 526 33.44 -52.30 -3.52
N THR A 527 34.40 -52.47 -2.62
CA THR A 527 35.27 -51.43 -2.06
C THR A 527 36.19 -50.92 -3.18
N THR A 528 36.14 -49.62 -3.51
CA THR A 528 37.21 -48.99 -4.29
C THR A 528 37.48 -47.55 -3.84
N THR A 529 38.73 -47.38 -3.44
CA THR A 529 39.54 -46.21 -3.14
C THR A 529 39.27 -44.98 -4.03
N PRO A 530 39.29 -43.74 -3.50
CA PRO A 530 39.16 -42.53 -4.29
C PRO A 530 40.41 -42.28 -5.16
N PRO A 531 40.26 -41.71 -6.37
CA PRO A 531 41.39 -41.37 -7.22
C PRO A 531 42.14 -40.15 -6.68
N THR A 532 43.45 -40.28 -6.59
CA THR A 532 44.42 -39.22 -6.30
C THR A 532 44.42 -38.21 -7.45
N GLN A 533 43.78 -37.06 -7.28
CA GLN A 533 44.12 -35.85 -8.04
C GLN A 533 45.09 -35.02 -7.20
N THR A 534 46.37 -35.10 -7.54
CA THR A 534 47.38 -34.12 -7.13
C THR A 534 47.14 -32.82 -7.91
N GLY A 535 46.19 -32.03 -7.44
CA GLY A 535 46.05 -30.62 -7.78
C GLY A 535 46.19 -29.79 -6.51
N SER A 536 47.17 -28.89 -6.45
CA SER A 536 47.27 -27.92 -5.35
C SER A 536 46.05 -27.01 -5.38
N CYS A 537 45.16 -27.16 -4.41
CA CYS A 537 44.02 -26.27 -4.23
C CYS A 537 44.49 -24.98 -3.54
N THR A 538 44.31 -23.84 -4.19
CA THR A 538 44.52 -22.51 -3.60
C THR A 538 43.18 -21.79 -3.60
N ILE A 539 42.79 -21.23 -2.45
CA ILE A 539 41.51 -20.52 -2.31
C ILE A 539 41.80 -19.06 -1.97
N THR A 540 41.23 -18.16 -2.75
CA THR A 540 41.26 -16.71 -2.53
C THR A 540 39.99 -16.22 -1.85
N ALA A 541 40.01 -15.03 -1.24
CA ALA A 541 38.86 -14.46 -0.55
C ALA A 541 37.61 -14.29 -1.44
N SER A 542 37.79 -14.12 -2.76
CA SER A 542 36.71 -13.98 -3.72
C SER A 542 36.00 -15.30 -4.09
N GLU A 543 36.62 -16.44 -3.81
CA GLU A 543 36.09 -17.76 -4.21
C GLU A 543 35.20 -18.41 -3.12
N GLN A 544 35.23 -17.89 -1.89
CA GLN A 544 34.29 -18.31 -0.84
C GLN A 544 32.91 -17.64 -1.04
N ILE A 545 31.98 -18.37 -1.65
CA ILE A 545 30.57 -17.98 -1.76
C ILE A 545 29.78 -18.69 -0.65
N ARG A 546 29.03 -17.93 0.18
CA ARG A 546 28.14 -18.52 1.20
C ARG A 546 27.20 -19.55 0.57
N PRO A 547 27.07 -20.75 1.19
CA PRO A 547 27.12 -20.94 2.64
C PRO A 547 28.31 -21.74 3.23
N THR A 548 29.42 -21.98 2.53
CA THR A 548 30.54 -22.80 3.08
C THR A 548 31.75 -21.96 3.48
N ASN A 549 31.87 -21.59 4.76
CA ASN A 549 32.90 -20.71 5.31
C ASN A 549 34.11 -21.42 5.96
N CYS A 550 34.46 -22.64 5.54
CA CYS A 550 35.62 -23.38 6.06
C CYS A 550 36.59 -23.79 4.94
N LEU A 551 37.87 -23.94 5.26
CA LEU A 551 38.95 -24.31 4.34
C LEU A 551 39.01 -25.84 4.20
N GLN A 552 38.80 -26.35 2.98
CA GLN A 552 38.78 -27.79 2.71
C GLN A 552 40.15 -28.44 3.01
N PRO A 553 40.20 -29.70 3.47
CA PRO A 553 41.45 -30.40 3.75
C PRO A 553 42.39 -30.41 2.52
N GLY A 554 43.61 -29.91 2.69
CA GLY A 554 44.63 -29.84 1.63
C GLY A 554 44.65 -28.57 0.79
N CYS A 555 43.75 -27.61 1.03
CA CYS A 555 43.79 -26.28 0.37
C CYS A 555 44.64 -25.28 1.16
N VAL A 556 45.32 -24.37 0.46
CA VAL A 556 46.13 -23.28 1.05
C VAL A 556 45.45 -21.92 0.83
N TRP A 557 45.35 -21.12 1.89
CA TRP A 557 44.79 -19.76 1.85
C TRP A 557 45.80 -18.76 1.27
N GLN A 558 45.38 -17.96 0.29
CA GLN A 558 46.16 -16.83 -0.26
C GLN A 558 45.36 -15.52 -0.25
N GLY A 559 44.72 -15.21 0.88
CA GLY A 559 44.05 -13.92 1.07
C GLY A 559 45.01 -12.75 1.31
N PRO A 560 44.50 -11.50 1.31
CA PRO A 560 45.30 -10.31 1.57
C PRO A 560 46.01 -10.37 2.93
N ALA A 561 47.26 -9.91 2.98
CA ALA A 561 48.04 -9.85 4.22
C ALA A 561 47.32 -9.01 5.28
N GLY A 562 47.08 -9.59 6.46
CA GLY A 562 46.35 -8.95 7.57
C GLY A 562 44.92 -9.44 7.79
N GLN A 563 44.37 -10.26 6.89
CA GLN A 563 43.15 -11.03 7.16
C GLN A 563 43.51 -12.43 7.68
N GLY A 564 42.91 -12.85 8.81
CA GLY A 564 43.10 -14.20 9.35
C GLY A 564 42.62 -15.27 8.37
N SER A 565 43.33 -16.40 8.29
CA SER A 565 42.88 -17.54 7.49
C SER A 565 41.61 -18.17 8.08
N PRO A 566 40.64 -18.62 7.25
CA PRO A 566 39.48 -19.37 7.74
C PRO A 566 39.87 -20.68 8.42
N ASP A 567 39.04 -21.16 9.35
CA ASP A 567 39.22 -22.47 9.99
C ASP A 567 39.03 -23.62 9.00
N HIS A 568 39.71 -24.74 9.24
CA HIS A 568 39.55 -25.95 8.42
C HIS A 568 38.17 -26.59 8.66
N CYS A 569 37.57 -27.17 7.62
CA CYS A 569 36.32 -27.92 7.77
C CYS A 569 36.59 -29.21 8.57
N ASP A 570 36.37 -29.21 9.88
CA ASP A 570 35.98 -30.41 10.60
C ASP A 570 34.46 -30.59 10.46
N GLY A 571 34.01 -31.83 10.27
CA GLY A 571 32.67 -32.17 9.80
C GLY A 571 31.53 -31.74 10.73
#